data_AF-A0A368UV31-F1
#
_entry.id   AF-A0A368UV31-F1
#
_cell.length_a   1.000
_cell.length_b   1.000
_cell.length_c   1.000
_cell.angle_alpha   90.00
_cell.angle_beta   90.00
_cell.angle_gamma   90.00
#
_symmetry.space_group_name_H-M   'P 1'
#
loop_
_entity.id
_entity.type
_entity.pdbx_description
1 polymer ?
#
loop_
_entity_poly.entity_id
_entity_poly.type
_entity_poly.pdbx_seq_one_letter_code
_entity_poly.pdbx_strand_id
1 'polypeptide(L)'
;MTGRKRYSLSDLMDQCDLSAPMPEAFREWDQMVPVGLEQEIAQQAADVILQAIQVFESQELAFEWLQRPVPALEGEKPFDVLGTDEGCASVASALQKIAWGDFS
;
A
#
# COMPACT_ATOMS: atom_id res chain seq x y z
N MET A 1 27.10 36.17 27.61
CA MET A 1 26.03 36.22 26.59
C MET A 1 26.62 35.69 25.29
N THR A 2 26.38 34.42 24.97
CA THR A 2 26.90 33.78 23.75
C THR A 2 26.09 34.25 22.55
N GLY A 3 26.75 34.94 21.62
CA GLY A 3 26.12 35.48 20.40
C GLY A 3 25.52 34.37 19.54
N ARG A 4 24.32 34.62 19.01
CA ARG A 4 23.58 33.68 18.16
C ARG A 4 24.38 33.44 16.88
N LYS A 5 24.92 32.24 16.70
CA LYS A 5 25.65 31.87 15.48
C LYS A 5 24.67 31.87 14.31
N ARG A 6 25.01 32.61 13.25
CA ARG A 6 24.33 32.56 11.95
C ARG A 6 25.10 31.59 11.08
N TYR A 7 24.39 30.66 10.48
CA TYR A 7 24.94 29.69 9.54
C TYR A 7 24.23 29.85 8.19
N SER A 8 24.97 29.74 7.09
CA SER A 8 24.40 29.58 5.75
C SER A 8 24.17 28.09 5.45
N LEU A 9 23.18 27.78 4.62
CA LEU A 9 22.94 26.41 4.15
C LEU A 9 24.19 25.85 3.43
N SER A 10 24.89 26.70 2.67
CA SER A 10 26.17 26.35 2.03
C SER A 10 27.21 25.91 3.04
N ASP A 11 27.39 26.68 4.11
CA ASP A 11 28.39 26.39 5.14
C ASP A 11 28.10 25.06 5.84
N LEU A 12 26.82 24.73 6.04
CA LEU A 12 26.38 23.47 6.65
C LEU A 12 26.59 22.27 5.73
N MET A 13 26.38 22.44 4.42
CA MET A 13 26.62 21.39 3.43
C MET A 13 28.11 21.06 3.30
N ASP A 14 28.99 22.05 3.39
CA ASP A 14 30.44 21.83 3.37
C ASP A 14 30.95 21.04 4.60
N GLN A 15 30.16 20.99 5.67
CA GLN A 15 30.46 20.20 6.87
C GLN A 15 29.99 18.74 6.77
N CYS A 16 29.25 18.37 5.71
CA CYS A 16 28.78 17.01 5.51
C CYS A 16 29.86 16.14 4.84
N ASP A 17 30.21 15.01 5.45
CA ASP A 17 30.98 13.96 4.80
C ASP A 17 30.03 13.10 3.95
N LEU A 18 30.05 13.32 2.64
CA LEU A 18 29.22 12.57 1.68
C LEU A 18 29.69 11.12 1.47
N SER A 19 30.88 10.78 1.95
CA SER A 19 31.42 9.41 1.95
C SER A 19 31.09 8.64 3.22
N ALA A 20 30.52 9.29 4.25
CA ALA A 20 30.12 8.62 5.46
C ALA A 20 29.06 7.54 5.14
N PRO A 21 29.25 6.29 5.59
CA PRO A 21 28.24 5.26 5.41
C PRO A 21 26.98 5.65 6.19
N MET A 22 25.82 5.38 5.60
CA MET A 22 24.54 5.61 6.27
C MET A 22 24.59 4.97 7.67
N PRO A 23 24.36 5.72 8.76
CA PRO A 23 24.41 5.16 10.10
C PRO A 23 23.36 4.05 10.26
N GLU A 24 23.69 3.02 11.03
CA GLU A 24 22.82 1.85 11.19
C GLU A 24 21.42 2.22 11.70
N ALA A 25 21.34 3.16 12.64
CA ALA A 25 20.07 3.67 13.15
C ALA A 25 19.17 4.26 12.04
N PHE A 26 19.74 4.91 11.03
CA PHE A 26 18.94 5.41 9.91
C PHE A 26 18.52 4.30 8.95
N ARG A 27 19.34 3.25 8.78
CA ARG A 27 18.95 2.07 7.99
C ARG A 27 17.83 1.29 8.66
N GLU A 28 17.88 1.15 9.98
CA GLU A 28 16.81 0.55 10.76
C GLU A 28 15.50 1.31 10.58
N TRP A 29 15.53 2.65 10.63
CA TRP A 29 14.35 3.49 10.38
C TRP A 29 13.82 3.37 8.94
N ASP A 30 14.70 3.27 7.95
CA ASP A 30 14.33 3.09 6.54
C ASP A 30 13.70 1.71 6.28
N GLN A 31 14.11 0.70 7.04
CA GLN A 31 13.59 -0.67 6.96
C GLN A 31 12.40 -0.94 7.90
N MET A 32 12.00 0.04 8.71
CA MET A 32 10.83 -0.12 9.59
C MET A 32 9.55 -0.22 8.76
N VAL A 33 8.62 -1.03 9.26
CA VAL A 33 7.26 -1.08 8.71
C VAL A 33 6.67 0.33 8.80
N PRO A 34 6.20 0.91 7.69
CA PRO A 34 5.62 2.24 7.70
C PRO A 34 4.37 2.25 8.59
N VAL A 35 4.42 3.03 9.66
CA VAL A 35 3.28 3.24 10.56
C VAL A 35 2.49 4.46 10.08
N GLY A 36 1.15 4.34 10.03
CA GLY A 36 0.25 5.40 9.55
C GLY A 36 -0.39 5.14 8.18
N LEU A 37 0.14 4.20 7.39
CA LEU A 37 -0.49 3.73 6.15
C LEU A 37 -1.69 2.81 6.39
N GLU A 38 -1.90 2.32 7.62
CA GLU A 38 -3.02 1.43 7.95
C GLU A 38 -4.39 2.02 7.58
N GLN A 39 -4.54 3.35 7.68
CA GLN A 39 -5.76 4.04 7.26
C GLN A 39 -5.93 4.05 5.74
N GLU A 40 -4.84 4.20 4.98
CA GLU A 40 -4.87 4.23 3.52
C GLU A 40 -5.13 2.82 2.95
N ILE A 41 -4.47 1.79 3.49
CA ILE A 41 -4.70 0.39 3.13
C ILE A 41 -6.13 -0.03 3.47
N ALA A 42 -6.63 0.34 4.66
CA ALA A 42 -8.01 0.05 5.04
C ALA A 42 -9.03 0.74 4.13
N GLN A 43 -8.74 1.98 3.70
CA GLN A 43 -9.59 2.70 2.77
C GLN A 43 -9.58 2.05 1.39
N GLN A 44 -8.40 1.69 0.87
CA GLN A 44 -8.26 1.02 -0.41
C GLN A 44 -9.00 -0.33 -0.42
N ALA A 45 -8.89 -1.10 0.66
CA ALA A 45 -9.63 -2.35 0.82
C ALA A 45 -11.15 -2.13 0.83
N ALA A 46 -11.63 -1.09 1.53
CA ALA A 46 -13.04 -0.73 1.56
C ALA A 46 -13.57 -0.36 0.18
N ASP A 47 -12.79 0.41 -0.60
CA ASP A 47 -13.16 0.82 -1.96
C ASP A 47 -13.29 -0.41 -2.89
N VAL A 48 -12.40 -1.38 -2.79
CA VAL A 48 -12.47 -2.64 -3.55
C VAL A 48 -13.68 -3.49 -3.14
N ILE A 49 -14.02 -3.53 -1.85
CA ILE A 49 -15.23 -4.23 -1.38
C ILE A 49 -16.48 -3.56 -1.97
N LEU A 50 -16.55 -2.23 -1.97
CA LEU A 50 -17.66 -1.50 -2.58
C LEU A 50 -17.74 -1.76 -4.09
N GLN A 51 -16.60 -1.82 -4.79
CA GLN A 51 -16.54 -2.21 -6.19
C GLN A 51 -17.11 -3.63 -6.39
N ALA A 52 -16.76 -4.59 -5.53
CA ALA A 52 -17.29 -5.94 -5.63
C ALA A 52 -18.83 -5.95 -5.52
N ILE A 53 -19.39 -5.22 -4.54
CA ILE A 53 -20.84 -5.09 -4.38
C ILE A 53 -21.49 -4.48 -5.64
N GLN A 54 -20.83 -3.53 -6.29
CA GLN A 54 -21.32 -2.94 -7.54
C GLN A 54 -21.27 -3.93 -8.70
N VAL A 55 -20.18 -4.69 -8.86
CA VAL A 55 -20.03 -5.66 -9.96
C VAL A 55 -21.00 -6.83 -9.83
N PHE A 56 -21.22 -7.32 -8.61
CA PHE A 56 -22.13 -8.43 -8.35
C PHE A 56 -23.58 -8.00 -8.13
N GLU A 57 -23.84 -6.70 -8.00
CA GLU A 57 -25.15 -6.09 -7.70
C GLU A 57 -25.86 -6.68 -6.45
N SER A 58 -25.10 -7.37 -5.60
CA SER A 58 -25.56 -8.03 -4.37
C SER A 58 -24.41 -8.08 -3.39
N GLN A 59 -24.68 -7.64 -2.16
CA GLN A 59 -23.73 -7.72 -1.08
C GLN A 59 -23.41 -9.19 -0.74
N GLU A 60 -24.42 -10.05 -0.72
CA GLU A 60 -24.27 -11.46 -0.39
C GLU A 60 -23.35 -12.18 -1.39
N LEU A 61 -23.58 -11.96 -2.69
CA LEU A 61 -22.75 -12.56 -3.75
C LEU A 61 -21.33 -11.99 -3.76
N ALA A 62 -21.18 -10.69 -3.53
CA ALA A 62 -19.86 -10.06 -3.42
C ALA A 62 -19.05 -10.66 -2.26
N PHE A 63 -19.66 -10.77 -1.07
CA PHE A 63 -18.99 -11.37 0.09
C PHE A 63 -18.71 -12.86 -0.10
N GLU A 64 -19.61 -13.59 -0.76
CA GLU A 64 -19.37 -14.99 -1.12
C GLU A 64 -18.14 -15.10 -2.04
N TRP A 65 -18.05 -14.29 -3.09
CA TRP A 65 -16.91 -14.27 -3.99
C TRP A 65 -15.61 -13.88 -3.28
N LEU A 66 -15.64 -12.85 -2.43
CA LEU A 66 -14.48 -12.37 -1.66
C LEU A 66 -13.89 -13.42 -0.71
N GLN A 67 -14.69 -14.42 -0.30
CA GLN A 67 -14.28 -15.52 0.58
C GLN A 67 -13.87 -16.80 -0.17
N ARG A 68 -13.98 -16.82 -1.50
CA ARG A 68 -13.65 -18.00 -2.32
C ARG A 68 -12.27 -17.87 -2.94
N PRO A 69 -11.52 -18.98 -3.07
CA PRO A 69 -10.31 -19.03 -3.90
C PRO A 69 -10.58 -18.54 -5.33
N VAL A 70 -9.83 -17.55 -5.78
CA VAL A 70 -9.96 -16.98 -7.13
C VAL A 70 -8.72 -17.36 -7.95
N PRO A 71 -8.87 -18.11 -9.07
CA PRO A 71 -7.72 -18.52 -9.89
C PRO A 71 -6.86 -17.35 -10.42
N ALA A 72 -7.48 -16.20 -10.70
CA ALA A 72 -6.77 -15.00 -11.13
C ALA A 72 -5.90 -14.36 -10.03
N LEU A 73 -6.10 -14.77 -8.77
CA LEU A 73 -5.32 -14.37 -7.59
C LEU A 73 -4.46 -15.56 -7.11
N GLU A 74 -4.00 -16.41 -8.03
CA GLU A 74 -3.20 -17.61 -7.72
C GLU A 74 -3.92 -18.64 -6.82
N GLY A 75 -5.25 -18.56 -6.74
CA GLY A 75 -6.06 -19.41 -5.86
C GLY A 75 -6.20 -18.86 -4.43
N GLU A 76 -5.67 -17.69 -4.15
CA GLU A 76 -5.92 -17.00 -2.89
C GLU A 76 -7.34 -16.45 -2.83
N LYS A 77 -7.82 -16.20 -1.61
CA LYS A 77 -9.09 -15.51 -1.40
C LYS A 77 -8.85 -14.00 -1.50
N PRO A 78 -9.76 -13.24 -2.14
CA PRO A 78 -9.66 -11.79 -2.15
C PRO A 78 -9.47 -11.17 -0.76
N PHE A 79 -10.19 -11.64 0.27
CA PHE A 79 -10.00 -11.10 1.64
C PHE A 79 -8.60 -11.32 2.22
N ASP A 80 -7.90 -12.37 1.82
CA ASP A 80 -6.57 -12.68 2.36
C ASP A 80 -5.49 -11.75 1.76
N VAL A 81 -5.75 -11.15 0.60
CA VAL A 81 -4.80 -10.26 -0.11
C VAL A 81 -5.10 -8.76 0.05
N LEU A 82 -6.30 -8.38 0.50
CA LEU A 82 -6.73 -6.97 0.69
C LEU A 82 -5.94 -6.17 1.77
N GLY A 83 -4.90 -6.75 2.38
CA GLY A 83 -4.01 -6.06 3.33
C GLY A 83 -2.80 -5.36 2.70
N THR A 84 -2.70 -5.35 1.37
CA THR A 84 -1.59 -4.76 0.63
C THR A 84 -2.10 -3.98 -0.59
N ASP A 85 -1.35 -2.98 -1.03
CA ASP A 85 -1.70 -2.20 -2.23
C ASP A 85 -1.75 -3.10 -3.48
N GLU A 86 -0.78 -4.01 -3.62
CA GLU A 86 -0.71 -4.98 -4.72
C GLU A 86 -1.89 -5.94 -4.71
N GLY A 87 -2.26 -6.45 -3.53
CA GLY A 87 -3.43 -7.32 -3.39
C GLY A 87 -4.73 -6.59 -3.72
N CYS A 88 -4.89 -5.34 -3.28
CA CYS A 88 -6.04 -4.51 -3.64
C CYS A 88 -6.12 -4.27 -5.15
N ALA A 89 -5.01 -3.91 -5.79
CA ALA A 89 -4.94 -3.71 -7.24
C ALA A 89 -5.27 -5.00 -8.01
N SER A 90 -4.80 -6.15 -7.53
CA SER A 90 -5.06 -7.46 -8.14
C SER A 90 -6.54 -7.85 -8.06
N VAL A 91 -7.17 -7.67 -6.89
CA VAL A 91 -8.61 -7.91 -6.71
C VAL A 91 -9.44 -6.95 -7.56
N ALA A 92 -9.09 -5.66 -7.59
CA ALA A 92 -9.77 -4.66 -8.42
C ALA A 92 -9.70 -5.03 -9.91
N SER A 93 -8.55 -5.50 -10.39
CA SER A 93 -8.36 -5.98 -11.77
C SER A 93 -9.20 -7.23 -12.08
N ALA A 94 -9.29 -8.17 -11.14
CA ALA A 94 -10.15 -9.36 -11.29
C ALA A 94 -11.64 -8.98 -11.35
N LEU A 95 -12.10 -8.06 -10.48
CA LEU A 95 -13.45 -7.51 -10.52
C LEU A 95 -13.72 -6.75 -11.83
N GLN A 96 -12.71 -6.02 -12.30
CA GLN A 96 -12.74 -5.34 -13.59
C GLN A 96 -13.07 -6.38 -14.67
N LYS A 97 -12.21 -7.38 -14.86
CA LYS A 97 -12.40 -8.49 -15.81
C LYS A 97 -13.81 -9.12 -15.75
N ILE A 98 -14.33 -9.40 -14.55
CA ILE A 98 -15.69 -9.93 -14.37
C ILE A 98 -16.75 -8.97 -14.93
N ALA A 99 -16.65 -7.66 -14.67
CA ALA A 99 -17.60 -6.66 -15.13
C ALA A 99 -17.66 -6.54 -16.67
N TRP A 100 -16.54 -6.72 -17.37
CA TRP A 100 -16.52 -6.75 -18.85
C TRP A 100 -16.74 -8.15 -19.45
N GLY A 101 -16.82 -9.19 -18.62
CA GLY A 101 -16.90 -10.59 -19.09
C GLY A 101 -15.61 -11.08 -19.77
N ASP A 102 -14.46 -10.52 -19.40
CA ASP A 102 -13.14 -10.95 -19.87
C ASP A 102 -12.57 -12.01 -18.92
N PHE A 103 -12.37 -13.23 -19.41
CA PHE A 103 -11.88 -14.37 -18.61
C PHE A 103 -10.45 -14.79 -18.96
N SER A 104 -9.69 -13.90 -19.61
CA SER A 104 -8.31 -14.14 -20.05
C SER A 104 -7.29 -14.17 -18.91
#